data_AF-C3ZHP6-F1
#
_entry.id   AF-C3ZHP6-F1
#
_cell.length_a   1.000
_cell.length_b   1.000
_cell.length_c   1.000
_cell.angle_alpha   90.00
_cell.angle_beta   90.00
_cell.angle_gamma   90.00
#
_symmetry.space_group_name_H-M   'P 1'
#
loop_
_entity.id
_entity.type
_entity.pdbx_description
1 polymer ?
#
loop_
_entity_poly.entity_id
_entity_poly.type
_entity_poly.pdbx_seq_one_letter_code
_entity_poly.pdbx_strand_id
1 'polypeptide(L)'
;VEFHTVHGANIELSEDKRTARRLGDISKAIVFTSKPFRANKRVAVEFTDCEPDTKCAAMFGVTTENPLFWKPAELPLFGTDLAKKDGYWLEPLGEDVATEGSVLNFHVDSGGSLVYSL
;
A
#
# COMPACT_ATOMS: atom_id res chain seq x y z
N VAL A 1 0.30 1.37 12.53
CA VAL A 1 1.30 0.43 11.94
C VAL A 1 2.34 1.28 11.24
N GLU A 2 3.61 0.87 11.21
CA GLU A 2 4.67 1.57 10.45
C GLU A 2 4.81 0.93 9.08
N PHE A 3 5.33 1.67 8.11
CA PHE A 3 5.79 1.17 6.83
C PHE A 3 7.11 0.39 6.98
N HIS A 4 7.26 -0.67 6.20
CA HIS A 4 8.49 -1.48 6.14
C HIS A 4 9.59 -0.70 5.42
N THR A 5 10.85 -0.94 5.79
CA THR A 5 12.02 -0.33 5.11
C THR A 5 12.29 -0.88 3.71
N VAL A 6 11.51 -1.87 3.28
CA VAL A 6 11.54 -2.38 1.92
C VAL A 6 10.38 -1.72 1.22
N HIS A 7 10.70 -0.86 0.27
CA HIS A 7 9.77 -0.07 -0.51
C HIS A 7 10.38 0.19 -1.88
N GLY A 8 9.55 0.64 -2.82
CA GLY A 8 10.01 1.00 -4.14
C GLY A 8 10.93 2.23 -4.12
N ALA A 9 11.71 2.39 -5.18
CA ALA A 9 12.74 3.42 -5.30
C ALA A 9 12.20 4.86 -5.33
N ASN A 10 10.93 5.05 -5.69
CA ASN A 10 10.30 6.37 -5.74
C ASN A 10 9.63 6.75 -4.40
N ILE A 11 9.79 5.92 -3.34
CA ILE A 11 9.22 6.18 -2.02
C ILE A 11 10.27 6.74 -1.06
N GLU A 12 9.90 7.81 -0.38
CA GLU A 12 10.56 8.36 0.79
C GLU A 12 9.71 8.07 2.02
N LEU A 13 10.32 7.50 3.07
CA LEU A 13 9.66 7.29 4.35
C LEU A 13 10.00 8.43 5.32
N SER A 14 9.03 8.83 6.14
CA SER A 14 9.31 9.68 7.31
C SER A 14 10.26 8.98 8.29
N GLU A 15 10.90 9.75 9.17
CA GLU A 15 11.85 9.22 10.17
C GLU A 15 11.20 8.16 11.08
N ASP A 16 9.94 8.38 11.47
CA ASP A 16 9.13 7.45 12.27
C ASP A 16 8.48 6.33 11.45
N LYS A 17 8.65 6.33 10.13
CA LYS A 17 8.09 5.39 9.16
C LYS A 17 6.56 5.29 9.22
N ARG A 18 5.88 6.36 9.65
CA ARG A 18 4.41 6.45 9.66
C ARG A 18 3.83 7.09 8.42
N THR A 19 4.67 7.74 7.62
CA THR A 19 4.30 8.35 6.34
C THR A 19 5.21 7.81 5.25
N ALA A 20 4.62 7.50 4.09
CA ALA A 20 5.33 7.16 2.87
C ALA A 20 4.90 8.13 1.78
N ARG A 21 5.86 8.81 1.16
CA ARG A 21 5.63 9.81 0.11
C ARG A 21 6.29 9.37 -1.18
N ARG A 22 5.57 9.47 -2.30
CA ARG A 22 6.10 9.30 -3.64
C ARG A 22 6.83 10.58 -4.08
N LEU A 23 8.08 10.48 -4.55
CA LEU A 23 8.91 11.63 -4.97
C LEU A 23 9.04 11.81 -6.49
N GLY A 24 8.50 10.88 -7.28
CA GLY A 24 8.67 10.85 -8.73
C GLY A 24 7.45 10.28 -9.42
N ASP A 25 7.64 9.56 -10.53
CA ASP A 25 6.53 8.94 -11.25
C ASP A 25 5.78 7.88 -10.41
N ILE A 26 4.57 7.52 -10.87
CA ILE A 26 3.68 6.55 -10.22
C ILE A 26 4.23 5.12 -10.13
N SER A 27 5.31 4.81 -10.84
CA SER A 27 5.99 3.52 -10.76
C SER A 27 6.92 3.45 -9.54
N LYS A 28 7.36 2.23 -9.20
CA LYS A 28 8.28 1.96 -8.08
C LYS A 28 7.80 2.62 -6.77
N ALA A 29 6.48 2.64 -6.57
CA ALA A 29 5.80 3.29 -5.45
C ALA A 29 5.20 2.27 -4.46
N ILE A 30 5.68 1.02 -4.47
CA ILE A 30 5.16 -0.05 -3.61
C ILE A 30 5.66 0.13 -2.18
N VAL A 31 4.77 -0.02 -1.22
CA VAL A 31 5.07 -0.02 0.22
C VAL A 31 4.43 -1.22 0.91
N PHE A 32 5.02 -1.66 2.01
CA PHE A 32 4.49 -2.74 2.84
C PHE A 32 4.35 -2.27 4.28
N THR A 33 3.50 -2.95 5.06
CA THR A 33 3.49 -2.79 6.51
C THR A 33 4.74 -3.44 7.13
N SER A 34 5.33 -2.80 8.13
CA SER A 34 6.52 -3.28 8.85
C SER A 34 6.34 -4.58 9.63
N LYS A 35 5.10 -4.90 10.00
CA LYS A 35 4.75 -6.08 10.79
C LYS A 35 3.49 -6.72 10.22
N PRO A 36 3.41 -8.06 10.21
CA PRO A 36 2.19 -8.75 9.84
C PRO A 36 1.06 -8.38 10.82
N PHE A 37 -0.17 -8.39 10.32
CA PHE A 37 -1.37 -8.24 11.13
C PHE A 37 -2.21 -9.51 11.06
N ARG A 38 -2.99 -9.76 12.12
CA ARG A 38 -3.90 -10.90 12.18
C ARG A 38 -5.18 -10.59 11.40
N ALA A 39 -5.87 -11.63 10.94
CA ALA A 39 -7.25 -11.50 10.49
C ALA A 39 -8.09 -10.78 11.56
N ASN A 40 -9.10 -10.03 11.11
CA ASN A 40 -9.95 -9.12 11.87
C ASN A 40 -9.26 -7.90 12.49
N LYS A 41 -7.94 -7.75 12.33
CA LYS A 41 -7.26 -6.52 12.74
C LYS A 41 -7.41 -5.47 11.65
N ARG A 42 -8.06 -4.37 11.99
CA ARG A 42 -8.20 -3.20 11.12
C ARG A 42 -6.88 -2.46 10.95
N VAL A 43 -6.60 -2.09 9.72
CA VAL A 43 -5.54 -1.18 9.31
C VAL A 43 -6.21 0.06 8.74
N ALA A 44 -5.74 1.23 9.17
CA ALA A 44 -6.18 2.51 8.66
C ALA A 44 -4.99 3.20 7.98
N VAL A 45 -5.23 3.76 6.79
CA VAL A 45 -4.27 4.52 6.00
C VAL A 45 -4.97 5.80 5.56
N GLU A 46 -4.38 6.93 5.90
CA GLU A 46 -4.85 8.26 5.50
C GLU A 46 -4.07 8.74 4.28
N PHE A 47 -4.78 9.29 3.30
CA PHE A 47 -4.17 9.98 2.17
C PHE A 47 -3.86 11.42 2.58
N THR A 48 -2.61 11.69 2.93
CA THR A 48 -2.20 13.00 3.50
C THR A 48 -1.80 14.04 2.46
N ASP A 49 -1.56 13.62 1.22
CA ASP A 49 -1.15 14.50 0.12
C ASP A 49 -1.58 13.84 -1.21
N CYS A 50 -1.99 14.65 -2.18
CA CYS A 50 -2.45 14.21 -3.50
C CYS A 50 -1.97 15.21 -4.55
N GLU A 51 -1.35 14.72 -5.64
CA GLU A 51 -0.94 15.59 -6.75
C GLU A 51 -2.18 16.16 -7.45
N PRO A 52 -2.32 17.50 -7.56
CA PRO A 52 -3.53 18.13 -8.11
C PRO A 52 -3.90 17.69 -9.53
N ASP A 53 -2.89 17.40 -10.35
CA ASP A 53 -3.04 17.03 -11.77
C ASP A 53 -3.00 15.51 -12.00
N THR A 54 -2.67 14.75 -10.96
CA THR A 54 -2.65 13.28 -10.98
C THR A 54 -3.70 12.82 -9.99
N LYS A 55 -4.93 12.63 -10.48
CA LYS A 55 -5.96 11.94 -9.70
C LYS A 55 -5.33 10.70 -9.04
N CYS A 56 -5.46 10.58 -7.72
CA CYS A 56 -4.63 9.65 -6.96
C CYS A 56 -5.17 8.21 -7.10
N ALA A 57 -4.84 7.56 -8.21
CA ALA A 57 -5.10 6.14 -8.37
C ALA A 57 -4.14 5.36 -7.44
N ALA A 58 -4.66 4.89 -6.31
CA ALA A 58 -3.94 4.03 -5.40
C ALA A 58 -4.43 2.58 -5.53
N MET A 59 -3.61 1.63 -5.10
CA MET A 59 -4.08 0.27 -4.85
C MET A 59 -3.68 -0.12 -3.44
N PHE A 60 -4.47 -0.95 -2.81
CA PHE A 60 -4.20 -1.47 -1.48
C PHE A 60 -4.51 -2.96 -1.45
N GLY A 61 -4.05 -3.64 -0.41
CA GLY A 61 -4.42 -5.02 -0.20
C GLY A 61 -3.48 -5.72 0.76
N VAL A 62 -3.33 -7.02 0.58
CA VAL A 62 -2.66 -7.89 1.54
C VAL A 62 -1.72 -8.86 0.84
N THR A 63 -0.73 -9.34 1.59
CA THR A 63 0.20 -10.36 1.13
C THR A 63 0.54 -11.33 2.24
N THR A 64 0.80 -12.59 1.88
CA THR A 64 1.39 -13.59 2.78
C THR A 64 2.91 -13.63 2.70
N GLU A 65 3.50 -12.93 1.73
CA GLU A 65 4.94 -12.89 1.51
C GLU A 65 5.62 -11.89 2.45
N ASN A 66 6.77 -12.29 3.01
CA ASN A 66 7.54 -11.42 3.87
C ASN A 66 8.27 -10.35 3.04
N PRO A 67 8.06 -9.04 3.31
CA PRO A 67 8.75 -7.97 2.57
C PRO A 67 10.28 -8.09 2.60
N LEU A 68 10.86 -8.71 3.64
CA LEU A 68 12.31 -8.92 3.74
C LEU A 68 12.89 -9.82 2.64
N PHE A 69 12.06 -10.62 1.95
CA PHE A 69 12.51 -11.46 0.84
C PHE A 69 12.61 -10.68 -0.49
N TRP A 70 12.07 -9.47 -0.55
CA TRP A 70 12.31 -8.58 -1.67
C TRP A 70 13.65 -7.88 -1.54
N LYS A 71 14.43 -7.92 -2.63
CA LYS A 71 15.44 -6.90 -2.84
C LYS A 71 14.75 -5.64 -3.37
N PRO A 72 15.00 -4.45 -2.82
CA PRO A 72 14.34 -3.22 -3.28
C PRO A 72 14.46 -2.97 -4.79
N ALA A 73 15.60 -3.34 -5.40
CA ALA A 73 15.83 -3.19 -6.85
C ALA A 73 15.03 -4.20 -7.71
N GLU A 74 14.52 -5.28 -7.13
CA GLU A 74 13.74 -6.32 -7.81
C GLU A 74 12.23 -6.12 -7.63
N LEU A 75 11.81 -5.15 -6.81
CA LEU A 75 10.39 -4.83 -6.65
C LEU A 75 9.77 -4.44 -8.00
N PRO A 76 8.54 -4.92 -8.30
CA PRO A 76 7.87 -4.56 -9.54
C PRO A 76 7.63 -3.06 -9.67
N LEU A 77 7.45 -2.61 -10.91
CA LEU A 77 7.15 -1.20 -11.19
C LEU A 77 5.77 -0.81 -10.68
N PHE A 78 4.79 -1.70 -10.81
CA PHE A 78 3.40 -1.42 -10.44
C PHE A 78 2.84 -2.52 -9.55
N GLY A 79 1.91 -2.15 -8.66
CA GLY A 79 1.22 -3.15 -7.84
C GLY A 79 0.41 -4.14 -8.68
N THR A 80 -0.01 -3.79 -9.90
CA THR A 80 -0.71 -4.71 -10.81
C THR A 80 0.17 -5.89 -11.22
N ASP A 81 1.49 -5.75 -11.17
CA ASP A 81 2.42 -6.86 -11.40
C ASP A 81 2.62 -7.72 -10.14
N LEU A 82 2.46 -7.15 -8.95
CA LEU A 82 2.35 -7.93 -7.71
C LEU A 82 1.07 -8.75 -7.68
N ALA A 83 -0.07 -8.17 -8.09
CA ALA A 83 -1.37 -8.86 -8.11
C ALA A 83 -1.40 -10.12 -8.99
N LYS A 84 -0.45 -10.27 -9.92
CA LYS A 84 -0.29 -11.46 -10.77
C LYS A 84 0.53 -12.58 -10.10
N LYS A 85 1.17 -12.31 -8.96
CA LYS A 85 1.98 -13.27 -8.22
C LYS A 85 1.15 -13.91 -7.13
N ASP A 86 1.41 -15.20 -6.87
CA ASP A 86 0.84 -15.89 -5.72
C ASP A 86 1.21 -15.19 -4.41
N GLY A 87 0.28 -15.20 -3.46
CA GLY A 87 0.49 -14.57 -2.15
C GLY A 87 0.27 -13.06 -2.13
N TYR A 88 -0.30 -12.46 -3.19
CA TYR A 88 -0.66 -11.04 -3.24
C TYR A 88 -2.11 -10.86 -3.71
N TRP A 89 -2.85 -10.03 -2.98
CA TRP A 89 -4.23 -9.66 -3.32
C TRP A 89 -4.36 -8.15 -3.20
N LEU A 90 -4.70 -7.46 -4.28
CA LEU A 90 -4.74 -6.01 -4.37
C LEU A 90 -6.04 -5.57 -5.03
N GLU A 91 -6.63 -4.51 -4.50
CA GLU A 91 -7.81 -3.85 -5.04
C GLU A 91 -7.46 -2.41 -5.43
N PRO A 92 -7.91 -1.94 -6.61
CA PRO A 92 -7.75 -0.55 -7.01
C PRO A 92 -8.68 0.36 -6.20
N LEU A 93 -8.20 1.55 -5.87
CA LEU A 93 -9.02 2.63 -5.35
C LEU A 93 -9.34 3.61 -6.46
N GLY A 94 -10.62 3.97 -6.53
CA GLY A 94 -11.08 5.02 -7.41
C GLY A 94 -10.36 6.33 -7.11
N GLU A 95 -9.97 7.00 -8.18
CA GLU A 95 -9.40 8.34 -8.15
C GLU A 95 -10.30 9.39 -7.49
N ASP A 96 -11.61 9.13 -7.48
CA ASP A 96 -12.66 9.95 -6.87
C ASP A 96 -12.79 9.78 -5.36
N VAL A 97 -12.24 8.69 -4.80
CA VAL A 97 -12.33 8.37 -3.37
C VAL A 97 -11.00 8.52 -2.63
N ALA A 98 -9.88 8.30 -3.31
CA ALA A 98 -8.54 8.48 -2.75
C ALA A 98 -8.09 9.95 -2.82
N THR A 99 -8.82 10.84 -2.16
CA THR A 99 -8.51 12.27 -2.07
C THR A 99 -7.76 12.61 -0.78
N GLU A 100 -7.12 13.78 -0.72
CA GLU A 100 -6.50 14.30 0.50
C GLU A 100 -7.50 14.31 1.67
N GLY A 101 -7.10 13.75 2.81
CA GLY A 101 -7.92 13.59 4.01
C GLY A 101 -8.80 12.33 4.03
N SER A 102 -8.91 11.57 2.94
CA SER A 102 -9.62 10.29 2.93
C SER A 102 -8.89 9.24 3.78
N VAL A 103 -9.65 8.40 4.50
CA VAL A 103 -9.09 7.36 5.37
C VAL A 103 -9.57 5.98 4.94
N LEU A 104 -8.71 5.28 4.22
CA LEU A 104 -8.90 3.88 3.90
C LEU A 104 -8.79 3.03 5.16
N ASN A 105 -9.86 2.32 5.50
CA ASN A 105 -9.88 1.30 6.53
C ASN A 105 -10.03 -0.06 5.86
N PHE A 106 -9.19 -1.03 6.19
CA PHE A 106 -9.30 -2.39 5.65
C PHE A 106 -8.86 -3.47 6.64
N HIS A 107 -9.36 -4.69 6.45
CA HIS A 107 -8.94 -5.89 7.16
C HIS A 107 -9.29 -7.13 6.35
N VAL A 108 -8.71 -8.27 6.72
CA VAL A 108 -9.15 -9.58 6.26
C VAL A 108 -10.11 -10.15 7.29
N ASP A 109 -11.33 -10.52 6.89
CA ASP A 109 -12.31 -11.12 7.80
C ASP A 109 -11.98 -12.58 8.16
N SER A 110 -12.80 -13.22 8.99
CA SER A 110 -12.62 -14.63 9.36
C SER A 110 -12.84 -15.61 8.21
N GLY A 111 -13.50 -15.19 7.12
CA GLY A 111 -13.70 -15.98 5.91
C GLY A 111 -12.55 -15.86 4.91
N GLY A 112 -11.56 -14.99 5.19
CA GLY A 112 -10.45 -14.72 4.28
C GLY A 112 -10.74 -13.64 3.24
N SER A 113 -11.85 -12.91 3.37
CA SER A 113 -12.21 -11.84 2.44
C SER A 113 -11.56 -10.53 2.87
N LEU A 114 -11.00 -9.79 1.90
CA LEU A 114 -10.54 -8.42 2.12
C LEU A 114 -11.75 -7.48 2.17
N VAL A 115 -11.99 -6.87 3.33
CA VAL A 115 -13.09 -5.94 3.58
C VAL A 115 -12.53 -4.55 3.83
N TYR A 116 -13.08 -3.54 3.16
CA TYR A 116 -12.61 -2.16 3.26
C TYR A 116 -13.72 -1.11 3.19
N SER A 117 -13.39 0.10 3.64
CA SER A 117 -14.20 1.31 3.54
C SER A 117 -13.28 2.53 3.39
N LEU A 118 -13.79 3.61 2.80
CA LEU A 118 -13.12 4.89 2.62
C LEU A 118 -13.89 6.01 3.32
#